data_AF-A0A3C0HTN9-F1
#
_entry.id   AF-A0A3C0HTN9-F1
#
_cell.length_a   1.000
_cell.length_b   1.000
_cell.length_c   1.000
_cell.angle_alpha   90.00
_cell.angle_beta   90.00
_cell.angle_gamma   90.00
#
_symmetry.space_group_name_H-M   'P 1'
#
loop_
_entity.id
_entity.type
_entity.pdbx_description
1 polymer ?
#
loop_
_entity_poly.entity_id
_entity_poly.type
_entity_poly.pdbx_seq_one_letter_code
_entity_poly.pdbx_strand_id
1 'polypeptide(L)'
;MAMNPYDEQTLSFGFPGATLGAMGASGAGNAVGADEATRAELHQAENESSYRSANGLSFDDLIDPRDLRNVVIESLAVSAQRRSGAATPVARTGITP
;
A
#
# COMPACT_ATOMS: atom_id res chain seq x y z
N MET A 1 0.19 -0.51 -10.56
CA MET A 1 1.62 -0.33 -10.21
C MET A 1 1.80 -0.89 -8.82
N ALA A 2 2.71 -1.85 -8.63
CA ALA A 2 3.16 -2.22 -7.28
C ALA A 2 3.75 -0.97 -6.63
N MET A 3 3.25 -0.58 -5.45
CA MET A 3 3.90 0.48 -4.70
C MET A 3 5.16 -0.13 -4.11
N ASN A 4 6.32 0.42 -4.47
CA ASN A 4 7.59 -0.05 -3.93
C ASN A 4 7.54 0.14 -2.41
N PRO A 5 7.93 -0.85 -1.57
CA PRO A 5 8.09 -0.63 -0.14
C PRO A 5 8.91 0.65 0.11
N TYR A 6 8.40 1.50 1.01
CA TYR A 6 9.09 2.71 1.42
C TYR A 6 9.99 2.39 2.61
N ASP A 7 11.24 2.85 2.55
CA ASP A 7 12.20 2.77 3.65
C ASP A 7 12.46 1.31 4.14
N GLU A 8 12.50 1.08 5.45
CA GLU A 8 12.84 -0.21 6.06
C GLU A 8 11.62 -1.14 6.28
N GLN A 9 10.55 -1.00 5.49
CA GLN A 9 9.36 -1.84 5.60
C GLN A 9 9.69 -3.32 5.36
N THR A 10 9.29 -4.18 6.30
CA THR A 10 9.49 -5.64 6.20
C THR A 10 8.27 -6.33 5.58
N LEU A 11 7.07 -5.89 5.93
CA LEU A 11 5.79 -6.38 5.44
C LEU A 11 4.81 -5.20 5.31
N SER A 12 3.91 -5.26 4.32
CA SER A 12 2.89 -4.26 4.03
C SER A 12 1.53 -4.94 3.83
N PHE A 13 0.48 -4.45 4.48
CA PHE A 13 -0.85 -5.04 4.44
C PHE A 13 -1.90 -3.99 4.04
N GLY A 14 -2.89 -4.42 3.26
CA GLY A 14 -4.08 -3.64 2.94
C GLY A 14 -5.31 -4.17 3.67
N PHE A 15 -6.29 -3.30 3.95
CA PHE A 15 -7.63 -3.72 4.36
C PHE A 15 -8.60 -3.72 3.17
N PRO A 16 -9.67 -4.54 3.21
CA PRO A 16 -10.79 -4.40 2.29
C PRO A 16 -11.32 -2.97 2.31
N GLY A 17 -11.44 -2.36 1.13
CA GLY A 17 -11.87 -0.97 0.98
C GLY A 17 -10.74 0.07 1.09
N ALA A 18 -9.49 -0.35 1.32
CA ALA A 18 -8.35 0.56 1.16
C ALA A 18 -8.30 1.10 -0.28
N THR A 19 -8.29 2.41 -0.42
CA THR A 19 -8.17 3.09 -1.71
C THR A 19 -6.73 3.53 -1.92
N LEU A 20 -6.15 3.13 -3.04
CA LEU A 20 -4.75 3.40 -3.40
C LEU A 20 -4.72 3.96 -4.82
N GLY A 21 -4.36 5.24 -4.92
CA GLY A 21 -4.28 5.97 -6.18
C GLY A 21 -3.62 7.32 -5.99
N ALA A 22 -3.33 8.00 -7.09
CA ALA A 22 -2.73 9.33 -7.05
C ALA A 22 -3.71 10.40 -6.51
N MET A 23 -5.02 10.18 -6.69
CA MET A 23 -6.09 11.07 -6.26
C MET A 23 -7.41 10.31 -6.17
N GLY A 24 -8.42 10.90 -5.51
CA GLY A 24 -9.77 10.32 -5.43
C GLY A 24 -10.57 10.46 -6.74
N ALA A 25 -11.58 9.60 -6.91
CA ALA A 25 -12.40 9.51 -8.12
C ALA A 25 -13.10 10.83 -8.49
N SER A 26 -13.63 11.55 -7.51
CA SER A 26 -14.30 12.84 -7.74
C SER A 26 -13.34 13.91 -8.27
N GLY A 27 -12.14 13.98 -7.71
CA GLY A 27 -11.08 14.88 -8.17
C GLY A 27 -10.64 14.54 -9.59
N ALA A 28 -10.44 13.25 -9.87
CA ALA A 28 -10.08 12.77 -11.21
C ALA A 28 -11.15 13.13 -12.24
N GLY A 29 -12.43 12.87 -11.92
CA GLY A 29 -13.56 13.20 -12.79
C GLY A 29 -13.67 14.69 -13.08
N ASN A 30 -13.43 15.55 -12.09
CA ASN A 30 -13.43 17.00 -12.29
C ASN A 30 -12.25 17.47 -13.15
N ALA A 31 -11.06 16.93 -12.91
CA ALA A 31 -9.84 17.32 -13.63
C ALA A 31 -9.92 16.99 -15.13
N VAL A 32 -10.58 15.89 -15.49
CA VAL A 32 -10.70 15.45 -16.90
C VAL A 32 -12.00 15.89 -17.56
N GLY A 33 -12.87 16.62 -16.84
CA GLY A 33 -14.19 17.01 -17.36
C GLY A 33 -15.08 15.81 -17.70
N ALA A 34 -15.00 14.74 -16.90
CA ALA A 34 -15.73 13.50 -17.10
C ALA A 34 -17.25 13.75 -17.22
N ASP A 35 -17.91 12.97 -18.06
CA ASP A 35 -19.37 12.87 -18.05
C ASP A 35 -19.87 11.96 -16.93
N GLU A 36 -21.19 11.79 -16.80
CA GLU A 36 -21.77 11.02 -15.70
C GLU A 36 -21.39 9.54 -15.75
N ALA A 37 -21.33 8.95 -16.95
CA ALA A 37 -20.93 7.56 -17.12
C ALA A 37 -19.48 7.34 -16.68
N THR A 38 -18.58 8.21 -17.13
CA THR A 38 -17.16 8.16 -16.75
C THR A 38 -16.98 8.41 -15.25
N ARG A 39 -17.76 9.32 -14.64
CA ARG A 39 -17.74 9.52 -13.18
C ARG A 39 -18.14 8.25 -12.43
N ALA A 40 -19.20 7.57 -12.87
CA ALA A 40 -19.65 6.32 -12.26
C ALA A 40 -18.57 5.22 -12.36
N GLU A 41 -17.91 5.11 -13.52
CA GLU A 41 -16.79 4.17 -13.72
C GLU A 41 -15.61 4.48 -12.79
N LEU A 42 -15.23 5.76 -12.64
CA LEU A 42 -14.15 6.17 -11.73
C LEU A 42 -14.49 5.83 -10.27
N HIS A 43 -15.73 6.06 -9.84
CA HIS A 43 -16.18 5.69 -8.49
C HIS A 43 -16.15 4.19 -8.27
N GLN A 44 -16.60 3.40 -9.25
CA GLN A 44 -16.54 1.94 -9.15
C GLN A 44 -15.10 1.45 -9.08
N ALA A 45 -14.21 2.02 -9.89
CA ALA A 45 -12.79 1.69 -9.87
C ALA A 45 -12.15 2.01 -8.50
N GLU A 46 -12.54 3.11 -7.86
CA GLU A 46 -12.09 3.46 -6.50
C GLU A 46 -12.57 2.45 -5.46
N ASN A 47 -13.83 2.02 -5.52
CA ASN A 47 -14.37 0.98 -4.61
C ASN A 47 -13.62 -0.36 -4.74
N GLU A 48 -13.25 -0.73 -5.97
CA GLU A 48 -12.50 -1.95 -6.27
C GLU A 48 -10.99 -1.80 -6.04
N SER A 49 -10.52 -0.60 -5.63
CA SER A 49 -9.10 -0.27 -5.58
C SER A 49 -8.29 -1.25 -4.73
N SER A 50 -8.78 -1.65 -3.56
CA SER A 50 -8.07 -2.60 -2.68
C SER A 50 -7.72 -3.90 -3.39
N TYR A 51 -8.67 -4.54 -4.07
CA TYR A 51 -8.42 -5.79 -4.81
C TYR A 51 -7.50 -5.60 -6.01
N ARG A 52 -7.65 -4.49 -6.74
CA ARG A 52 -6.75 -4.17 -7.87
C ARG A 52 -5.32 -3.93 -7.40
N SER A 53 -5.14 -3.29 -6.24
CA SER A 53 -3.85 -3.08 -5.60
C SER A 53 -3.24 -4.37 -5.07
N ALA A 54 -4.04 -5.27 -4.48
CA ALA A 54 -3.61 -6.61 -4.07
C ALA A 54 -3.08 -7.42 -5.27
N ASN A 55 -3.89 -7.49 -6.34
CA ASN A 55 -3.50 -8.18 -7.57
C ASN A 55 -2.27 -7.53 -8.24
N GLY A 56 -2.10 -6.23 -8.04
CA GLY A 56 -0.94 -5.47 -8.50
C GLY A 56 0.28 -5.54 -7.58
N LEU A 57 0.24 -6.36 -6.52
CA LEU A 57 1.30 -6.50 -5.51
C LEU A 57 1.72 -5.16 -4.87
N SER A 58 0.76 -4.24 -4.67
CA SER A 58 1.01 -2.98 -3.98
C SER A 58 1.13 -3.14 -2.46
N PHE A 59 0.73 -4.29 -1.93
CA PHE A 59 0.94 -4.76 -0.56
C PHE A 59 1.09 -6.29 -0.61
N ASP A 60 1.63 -6.88 0.46
CA ASP A 60 1.92 -8.31 0.54
C ASP A 60 0.65 -9.14 0.74
N ASP A 61 -0.35 -8.61 1.46
CA ASP A 61 -1.64 -9.27 1.65
C ASP A 61 -2.80 -8.30 1.94
N LEU A 62 -4.02 -8.72 1.60
CA LEU A 62 -5.27 -8.06 2.00
C LEU A 62 -5.86 -8.79 3.21
N ILE A 63 -5.71 -8.23 4.40
CA ILE A 63 -6.06 -8.90 5.65
C ILE A 63 -7.44 -8.49 6.17
N ASP A 64 -8.11 -9.39 6.90
CA ASP A 64 -9.27 -9.01 7.69
C ASP A 64 -8.84 -8.07 8.84
N PRO A 65 -9.53 -6.95 9.09
CA PRO A 65 -9.22 -6.06 10.21
C PRO A 65 -9.19 -6.77 11.58
N ARG A 66 -9.92 -7.87 11.73
CA ARG A 66 -9.94 -8.70 12.95
C ARG A 66 -8.63 -9.46 13.16
N ASP A 67 -7.89 -9.72 12.10
CA ASP A 67 -6.61 -10.47 12.13
C ASP A 67 -5.40 -9.57 12.33
N LEU A 68 -5.57 -8.24 12.26
CA LEU A 68 -4.50 -7.24 12.34
C LEU A 68 -3.52 -7.51 13.48
N ARG A 69 -4.04 -7.76 14.69
CA ARG A 69 -3.20 -7.99 15.87
C ARG A 69 -2.25 -9.16 15.67
N ASN A 70 -2.75 -10.27 15.15
CA ASN A 70 -1.98 -11.50 14.99
C ASN A 70 -0.94 -11.32 13.89
N VAL A 71 -1.36 -10.77 12.74
CA VAL A 71 -0.48 -10.48 11.61
C VAL A 71 0.67 -9.54 12.01
N VAL A 72 0.40 -8.50 12.80
CA VAL A 72 1.45 -7.60 13.30
C VAL A 72 2.43 -8.33 14.23
N ILE A 73 1.94 -9.17 15.14
CA ILE A 73 2.81 -9.94 16.05
C ILE A 73 3.73 -10.88 15.26
N GLU A 74 3.17 -11.59 14.27
CA GLU A 74 3.93 -12.48 13.38
C GLU A 74 4.95 -11.70 12.55
N SER A 75 4.56 -10.54 12.01
CA SER A 75 5.43 -9.66 11.25
C SER A 75 6.62 -9.15 12.07
N LEU A 76 6.42 -8.90 13.36
CA LEU A 76 7.49 -8.49 14.28
C LEU A 76 8.51 -9.61 14.49
N ALA A 77 8.08 -10.87 14.55
CA ALA A 77 8.98 -12.01 14.65
C ALA A 77 9.87 -12.15 13.41
N VAL A 78 9.27 -12.03 12.21
CA VAL A 78 9.99 -12.00 10.93
C VAL A 78 11.00 -10.84 10.89
N SER A 79 10.55 -9.64 11.28
CA SER A 79 11.39 -8.43 11.31
C SER A 79 12.54 -8.54 12.33
N ALA A 80 12.34 -9.24 13.45
CA ALA A 80 13.37 -9.45 14.46
C ALA A 80 14.52 -10.32 13.92
N GLN A 81 14.21 -11.32 13.10
CA GLN A 81 15.23 -12.14 12.43
C GLN A 81 16.07 -11.31 11.45
N ARG A 82 15.48 -10.32 10.77
CA ARG A 82 16.24 -9.38 9.91
C ARG A 82 17.31 -8.62 10.71
N ARG A 83 17.06 -8.33 11.99
CA ARG A 83 17.97 -7.60 12.88
C ARG A 83 19.05 -8.48 13.53
N SER A 84 19.05 -9.80 13.30
CA SER A 84 20.02 -10.72 13.94
C SER A 84 21.32 -10.93 13.15
N GLY A 85 21.52 -10.24 12.02
CA GLY A 85 22.74 -10.32 11.20
C GLY A 85 23.90 -9.46 11.73
N ALA A 86 25.10 -9.68 11.19
CA ALA A 86 26.26 -8.85 11.51
C ALA A 86 26.08 -7.43 10.95
N ALA A 87 26.14 -6.42 11.82
CA ALA A 87 25.99 -5.02 11.43
C ALA A 87 27.07 -4.60 10.42
N THR A 88 26.65 -3.97 9.33
CA THR A 88 27.52 -3.32 8.35
C THR A 88 27.56 -1.80 8.58
N PRO A 89 28.57 -1.07 8.11
CA PRO A 89 28.61 0.39 8.26
C PRO A 89 27.39 1.06 7.62
N VAL A 90 26.70 1.91 8.38
CA VAL A 90 25.63 2.77 7.86
C VAL A 90 26.28 3.85 6.99
N ALA A 91 26.12 3.73 5.67
CA ALA A 91 26.60 4.72 4.72
C ALA A 91 25.66 5.94 4.74
N ARG A 92 26.11 7.05 5.34
CA ARG A 92 25.43 8.36 5.24
C ARG A 92 25.99 9.13 4.04
N THR A 93 25.63 8.69 2.84
CA THR A 93 26.07 9.31 1.59
C THR A 93 24.97 10.20 1.04
N GLY A 94 24.99 11.48 1.39
CA GLY A 94 24.10 12.51 0.80
C GLY A 94 23.13 13.16 1.79
N ILE A 95 22.49 14.23 1.32
CA ILE A 95 21.44 14.97 2.04
C ILE A 95 20.10 14.34 1.65
N THR A 96 19.39 13.79 2.63
CA THR A 96 17.98 13.40 2.47
C THR A 96 17.12 14.66 2.39
N PRO A 97 16.11 14.72 1.49
CA PRO A 97 15.25 15.90 1.29
C PRO A 97 14.56 16.44 2.54
#